data_AF-A0A397TP27-F1
#
_entry.id   AF-A0A397TP27-F1
#
_cell.length_a   1.000
_cell.length_b   1.000
_cell.length_c   1.000
_cell.angle_alpha   90.00
_cell.angle_beta   90.00
_cell.angle_gamma   90.00
#
_symmetry.space_group_name_H-M   'P 1'
#
loop_
_entity.id
_entity.type
_entity.pdbx_description
1 polymer ?
#
loop_
_entity_poly.entity_id
_entity_poly.type
_entity_poly.pdbx_seq_one_letter_code
_entity_poly.pdbx_strand_id
1 'polypeptide(L)'
;MTQKSNWQDKFENFEPSITWDKQKHPNKKLNKYRLIKINNNLYYEIQTQKPEITFLYNTYYIKTNIKKNNQWTTIHLHRMIHPKWKMIDHINRSGLDNHECNLNKTTPRENALNRKLFKTNTIELVLLDITILGDFVGMKITNAN
;
A
#
# COMPACT_ATOMS: atom_id res chain seq x y z
N MET A 1 -24.73 5.14 18.95
CA MET A 1 -24.70 5.98 17.74
C MET A 1 -23.26 6.18 17.33
N THR A 2 -22.87 5.68 16.16
CA THR A 2 -21.52 5.80 15.62
C THR A 2 -21.34 7.24 15.11
N GLN A 3 -20.38 7.99 15.65
CA GLN A 3 -20.12 9.37 15.21
C GLN A 3 -19.68 9.36 13.73
N LYS A 4 -20.42 10.08 12.88
CA LYS A 4 -20.13 10.21 11.44
C LYS A 4 -18.77 10.90 11.25
N SER A 5 -17.97 10.44 10.29
CA SER A 5 -16.67 11.07 9.98
C SER A 5 -16.86 12.42 9.29
N ASN A 6 -16.04 13.41 9.64
CA ASN A 6 -15.95 14.69 8.90
C ASN A 6 -15.35 14.52 7.50
N TRP A 7 -14.82 13.34 7.18
CA TRP A 7 -14.18 13.01 5.90
C TRP A 7 -15.10 12.21 4.97
N GLN A 8 -16.19 11.65 5.48
CA GLN A 8 -17.06 10.76 4.70
C GLN A 8 -17.67 11.44 3.49
N ASP A 9 -18.12 12.69 3.64
CA ASP A 9 -18.72 13.44 2.54
C ASP A 9 -17.68 14.09 1.60
N LYS A 10 -16.38 13.96 1.91
CA LYS A 10 -15.27 14.56 1.15
C LYS A 10 -14.60 13.58 0.17
N PHE A 11 -14.84 12.28 0.33
CA PHE A 11 -14.21 11.25 -0.48
C PHE A 11 -15.25 10.27 -0.98
N GLU A 12 -15.18 9.98 -2.28
CA GLU A 12 -15.87 8.83 -2.86
C GLU A 12 -15.26 7.53 -2.31
N ASN A 13 -16.09 6.49 -2.12
CA ASN A 13 -15.68 5.18 -1.59
C ASN A 13 -15.01 5.23 -0.20
N PHE A 14 -15.59 5.99 0.73
CA PHE A 14 -15.15 6.07 2.13
C PHE A 14 -15.71 4.90 2.95
N GLU A 15 -14.84 3.95 3.30
CA GLU A 15 -15.19 2.74 4.06
C GLU A 15 -14.51 2.76 5.43
N PRO A 16 -15.17 3.24 6.50
CA PRO A 16 -14.60 3.26 7.84
C PRO A 16 -14.72 1.90 8.53
N SER A 17 -13.69 1.51 9.28
CA SER A 17 -13.82 0.46 10.29
C SER A 17 -14.87 0.87 11.32
N ILE A 18 -15.64 -0.12 11.77
CA ILE A 18 -16.79 0.07 12.67
C ILE A 18 -16.32 0.54 14.06
N THR A 19 -15.09 0.20 14.46
CA THR A 19 -14.58 0.43 15.82
C THR A 19 -13.47 1.48 15.88
N TRP A 20 -13.60 2.38 16.84
CA TRP A 20 -12.53 3.29 17.26
C TRP A 20 -11.67 2.63 18.32
N ASP A 21 -10.38 2.52 18.03
CA ASP A 21 -9.37 2.08 18.97
C ASP A 21 -8.80 3.26 19.74
N LYS A 22 -8.29 2.97 20.94
CA LYS A 22 -7.59 3.92 21.80
C LYS A 22 -6.17 3.42 21.99
N GLN A 23 -5.18 4.25 21.68
CA GLN A 23 -3.80 3.93 22.02
C GLN A 23 -3.68 3.97 23.55
N LYS A 24 -3.30 2.90 24.24
CA LYS A 24 -3.11 2.94 25.69
C LYS A 24 -1.73 3.52 26.01
N HIS A 25 -1.69 4.69 26.63
CA HIS A 25 -0.48 5.21 27.27
C HIS A 25 -0.80 5.56 28.73
N PRO A 26 0.02 5.09 29.70
CA PRO A 26 -0.32 5.16 31.13
C PRO A 26 -0.56 6.59 31.65
N ASN A 27 0.06 7.61 31.03
CA ASN A 27 0.08 8.97 31.57
C ASN A 27 -0.36 10.06 30.58
N LYS A 28 -1.05 9.72 29.48
CA LYS A 28 -1.47 10.71 28.46
C LYS A 28 -2.95 10.58 28.14
N LYS A 29 -3.65 11.70 27.92
CA LYS A 29 -4.97 11.70 27.27
C LYS A 29 -4.82 11.16 25.85
N LEU A 30 -5.68 10.23 25.47
CA LEU A 30 -5.46 9.36 24.32
C LEU A 30 -6.23 9.86 23.11
N ASN A 31 -5.54 9.91 21.97
CA ASN A 31 -6.22 10.05 20.68
C ASN A 31 -6.98 8.75 20.39
N LYS A 32 -8.13 8.88 19.74
CA LYS A 32 -8.83 7.74 19.16
C LYS A 32 -8.39 7.61 17.72
N TYR A 33 -8.27 6.39 17.23
CA TYR A 33 -8.03 6.15 15.82
C TYR A 33 -8.92 5.03 15.31
N ARG A 34 -9.21 5.02 14.02
CA ARG A 34 -9.79 3.86 13.34
C ARG A 34 -9.18 3.71 11.98
N LEU A 35 -9.14 2.49 11.49
CA LEU A 35 -8.76 2.22 10.12
C LEU A 35 -9.89 2.69 9.19
N ILE A 36 -9.55 3.36 8.09
CA ILE A 36 -10.48 3.69 7.02
C ILE A 36 -9.85 3.32 5.68
N LYS A 37 -10.67 2.93 4.71
CA LYS A 37 -10.25 2.72 3.32
C LYS A 37 -10.88 3.80 2.45
N ILE A 38 -10.05 4.44 1.62
CA ILE A 38 -10.45 5.45 0.64
C ILE A 38 -9.80 5.09 -0.68
N ASN A 39 -10.59 4.84 -1.73
CA ASN A 39 -10.08 4.52 -3.08
C ASN A 39 -8.94 3.48 -3.07
N ASN A 40 -9.16 2.37 -2.36
CA ASN A 40 -8.20 1.27 -2.15
C ASN A 40 -6.96 1.57 -1.31
N ASN A 41 -6.85 2.77 -0.73
CA ASN A 41 -5.76 3.11 0.18
C ASN A 41 -6.25 3.06 1.63
N LEU A 42 -5.40 2.54 2.52
CA LEU A 42 -5.66 2.45 3.95
C LEU A 42 -5.09 3.67 4.69
N TYR A 43 -5.89 4.21 5.61
CA TYR A 43 -5.52 5.33 6.47
C TYR A 43 -5.94 5.04 7.90
N TYR A 44 -5.27 5.70 8.85
CA TYR A 44 -5.85 5.95 10.16
C TYR A 44 -6.59 7.28 10.14
N GLU A 45 -7.88 7.26 10.44
CA GLU A 45 -8.56 8.47 10.90
C GLU A 45 -8.23 8.66 12.37
N ILE A 46 -7.69 9.81 12.73
CA ILE A 46 -7.27 10.13 14.10
C ILE A 46 -8.15 11.27 14.63
N GLN A 47 -8.86 11.01 15.72
CA GLN A 47 -9.56 12.03 16.51
C GLN A 47 -8.67 12.40 17.70
N THR A 48 -8.32 13.69 17.79
CA THR A 48 -7.51 14.17 18.91
C THR A 48 -8.34 14.31 20.19
N GLN A 49 -7.70 14.78 21.26
CA GLN A 49 -8.38 15.16 22.49
C GLN A 49 -9.39 16.30 22.31
N LYS A 50 -9.23 17.13 21.27
CA LYS A 50 -10.22 18.11 20.83
C LYS A 50 -11.07 17.45 19.73
N PRO A 51 -12.36 17.10 19.99
CA PRO A 51 -13.18 16.32 19.05
C PRO A 51 -13.36 16.97 17.68
N GLU A 52 -13.27 18.30 17.63
CA GLU A 52 -13.28 19.16 16.44
C GLU A 52 -12.12 18.84 15.47
N ILE A 53 -10.99 18.35 16.00
CA ILE A 53 -9.75 18.15 15.25
C ILE A 53 -9.63 16.67 14.92
N THR A 54 -9.86 16.37 13.64
CA THR A 54 -9.60 15.06 13.03
C THR A 54 -8.65 15.20 11.85
N PHE A 55 -7.84 14.18 11.61
CA PHE A 55 -6.96 14.12 10.43
C PHE A 55 -6.77 12.69 9.96
N LEU A 56 -6.40 12.56 8.69
CA LEU A 56 -6.07 11.29 8.09
C LEU A 56 -4.56 11.09 8.09
N TYR A 57 -4.14 9.93 8.55
CA TYR A 57 -2.74 9.52 8.58
C TYR A 57 -2.55 8.32 7.65
N ASN A 58 -1.71 8.48 6.64
CA ASN A 58 -1.47 7.44 5.65
C ASN A 58 -0.59 6.34 6.24
N THR A 59 -1.06 5.09 6.16
CA THR A 59 -0.32 3.90 6.64
C THR A 59 0.45 3.18 5.54
N TYR A 60 0.58 3.80 4.36
CA TYR A 60 1.12 3.17 3.14
C TYR A 60 2.40 2.37 3.37
N TYR A 61 3.31 2.82 4.25
CA TYR A 61 4.50 2.06 4.60
C TYR A 61 4.50 1.60 6.05
N ILE A 62 4.83 0.33 6.26
CA ILE A 62 5.23 -0.20 7.56
C ILE A 62 6.59 0.37 7.92
N LYS A 63 6.71 0.94 9.12
CA LYS A 63 7.93 1.59 9.60
C LYS A 63 8.19 1.31 11.09
N THR A 64 9.46 1.31 11.46
CA THR A 64 9.92 1.18 12.84
C THR A 64 10.96 2.25 13.17
N ASN A 65 11.18 2.50 14.45
CA ASN A 65 12.22 3.42 14.91
C ASN A 65 13.44 2.61 15.37
N ILE A 66 14.61 2.97 14.86
CA ILE A 66 15.90 2.41 15.26
C ILE A 66 16.77 3.53 15.83
N LYS A 67 17.65 3.20 16.78
CA LYS A 67 18.59 4.16 17.38
C LYS A 67 19.94 4.03 16.69
N LYS A 68 20.45 5.11 16.08
CA LYS A 68 21.76 5.18 15.42
C LYS A 68 22.52 6.41 15.93
N ASN A 69 23.75 6.23 16.41
CA ASN A 69 24.59 7.31 16.95
C ASN A 69 23.87 8.16 18.02
N ASN A 70 23.17 7.48 18.93
CA ASN A 70 22.34 8.08 19.98
C ASN A 70 21.12 8.91 19.48
N GLN A 71 20.82 8.89 18.18
CA GLN A 71 19.66 9.55 17.58
C GLN A 71 18.63 8.53 17.09
N TRP A 72 17.35 8.81 17.28
CA TRP A 72 16.27 7.98 16.75
C TRP A 72 16.02 8.30 15.28
N THR A 73 15.95 7.28 14.45
CA THR A 73 15.59 7.40 13.03
C THR A 73 14.50 6.40 12.68
N THR A 74 13.58 6.80 11.80
CA THR A 74 12.52 5.93 11.30
C THR A 74 12.99 5.23 10.03
N ILE A 75 12.88 3.90 9.98
CA ILE A 75 13.20 3.08 8.82
C ILE A 75 11.97 2.30 8.36
N HIS A 76 11.76 2.18 7.05
CA HIS A 76 10.68 1.38 6.48
C HIS A 76 11.03 -0.11 6.46
N LEU A 77 10.05 -0.99 6.61
CA LEU A 77 10.26 -2.45 6.67
C LEU A 77 10.96 -2.99 5.42
N HIS A 78 10.52 -2.65 4.22
CA HIS A 78 11.18 -3.06 2.97
C HIS A 78 12.67 -2.66 2.89
N ARG A 79 13.07 -1.55 3.55
CA ARG A 79 14.48 -1.13 3.62
C ARG A 79 15.30 -1.97 4.59
N MET A 80 14.67 -2.58 5.58
CA MET A 80 15.32 -3.56 6.46
C MET A 80 15.53 -4.90 5.73
N ILE A 81 14.57 -5.31 4.88
CA ILE A 81 14.67 -6.53 4.07
C ILE A 81 15.79 -6.37 3.02
N HIS A 82 15.83 -5.24 2.31
CA HIS A 82 16.87 -4.96 1.31
C HIS A 82 17.63 -3.65 1.59
N PRO A 83 18.57 -3.65 2.54
CA PRO A 83 19.31 -2.43 2.93
C PRO A 83 20.24 -1.91 1.83
N LYS A 84 20.63 -2.78 0.89
CA LYS A 84 21.56 -2.43 -0.20
C LYS A 84 20.87 -1.89 -1.44
N TRP A 85 19.56 -2.06 -1.59
CA TRP A 85 18.84 -1.58 -2.77
C TRP A 85 18.64 -0.07 -2.65
N LYS A 86 19.07 0.69 -3.66
CA LYS A 86 18.93 2.16 -3.65
C LYS A 86 17.46 2.60 -3.78
N MET A 87 16.68 1.88 -4.58
CA MET A 87 15.24 2.07 -4.74
C MET A 87 14.57 0.70 -4.75
N ILE A 88 13.40 0.63 -4.10
CA ILE A 88 12.57 -0.57 -3.99
C ILE A 88 11.19 -0.18 -4.54
N ASP A 89 10.69 -0.95 -5.50
CA ASP A 89 9.32 -0.84 -6.01
C ASP A 89 8.46 -1.96 -5.43
N HIS A 90 7.20 -1.63 -5.11
CA HIS A 90 6.19 -2.63 -4.75
C HIS A 90 5.40 -2.96 -6.01
N ILE A 91 5.47 -4.21 -6.47
CA ILE A 91 4.84 -4.65 -7.74
C ILE A 91 3.35 -4.36 -7.72
N ASN A 92 2.65 -4.75 -6.64
CA ASN A 92 1.22 -4.51 -6.47
C ASN A 92 0.86 -3.12 -5.94
N ARG A 93 1.83 -2.21 -5.79
CA ARG A 93 1.66 -0.86 -5.23
C ARG A 93 1.08 -0.80 -3.81
N SER A 94 1.14 -1.89 -3.06
CA SER A 94 0.79 -1.94 -1.64
C SER A 94 2.06 -1.85 -0.78
N GLY A 95 2.34 -0.68 -0.19
CA GLY A 95 3.52 -0.54 0.69
C GLY A 95 3.40 -1.28 2.04
N LEU A 96 2.21 -1.84 2.33
CA LEU A 96 1.97 -2.74 3.44
C LEU A 96 2.38 -4.18 3.12
N ASP A 97 2.37 -4.57 1.84
CA ASP A 97 2.78 -5.88 1.39
C ASP A 97 4.29 -5.93 1.14
N ASN A 98 5.03 -6.39 2.15
CA ASN A 98 6.49 -6.43 2.13
C ASN A 98 7.03 -7.86 1.88
N HIS A 99 6.24 -8.75 1.28
CA HIS A 99 6.73 -10.07 0.87
C HIS A 99 7.80 -9.92 -0.23
N GLU A 100 8.84 -10.75 -0.17
CA GLU A 100 9.97 -10.73 -1.12
C GLU A 100 9.51 -10.73 -2.59
N CYS A 101 8.52 -11.58 -2.92
CA CYS A 101 7.96 -11.68 -4.27
C CYS A 101 7.26 -10.41 -4.76
N ASN A 102 6.88 -9.50 -3.86
CA ASN A 102 6.24 -8.23 -4.19
C ASN A 102 7.23 -7.05 -4.23
N LEU A 103 8.50 -7.26 -3.83
CA LEU A 103 9.53 -6.23 -3.83
C LEU A 103 10.43 -6.38 -5.06
N ASN A 104 10.74 -5.26 -5.71
CA ASN A 104 11.66 -5.26 -6.84
C ASN A 104 12.74 -4.18 -6.71
N LYS A 105 13.97 -4.53 -7.09
CA LYS A 105 15.08 -3.58 -7.18
C LYS A 105 14.87 -2.76 -8.44
N THR A 106 14.84 -1.44 -8.30
CA THR A 106 14.57 -0.55 -9.43
C THR A 106 15.48 0.67 -9.43
N THR A 107 15.36 1.49 -10.45
CA THR A 107 15.87 2.87 -10.53
C THR A 107 14.72 3.87 -10.43
N PRO A 108 14.98 5.15 -10.11
CA PRO A 108 13.93 6.18 -10.10
C PRO A 108 13.18 6.29 -11.44
N ARG A 109 13.89 6.11 -12.57
CA ARG A 109 13.32 6.17 -13.93
C ARG A 109 12.37 5.00 -14.19
N GLU A 110 12.78 3.78 -13.86
CA GLU A 110 11.95 2.58 -14.01
C GLU A 110 10.74 2.64 -13.09
N ASN A 111 10.89 3.03 -11.82
CA ASN A 111 9.77 3.20 -10.90
C ASN A 111 8.74 4.21 -11.44
N ALA A 112 9.21 5.35 -11.98
CA ALA A 112 8.33 6.34 -12.59
C ALA A 112 7.58 5.78 -13.81
N LEU A 113 8.25 4.96 -14.64
CA LEU A 113 7.63 4.28 -15.77
C LEU A 113 6.58 3.26 -15.30
N ASN A 114 6.93 2.38 -14.36
CA ASN A 114 6.03 1.40 -13.77
C ASN A 114 4.79 2.06 -13.16
N ARG A 115 4.94 3.23 -12.52
CA ARG A 115 3.81 4.01 -12.00
C ARG A 115 2.88 4.52 -13.09
N LYS A 116 3.41 4.90 -14.26
CA LYS A 116 2.59 5.32 -15.41
C LYS A 116 1.87 4.12 -16.00
N LEU A 117 2.56 3.01 -16.22
CA LEU A 117 2.01 1.77 -16.78
C LEU A 117 0.92 1.16 -15.89
N PHE A 118 1.09 1.19 -14.57
CA PHE A 118 0.07 0.70 -13.64
C PHE A 118 -1.23 1.51 -13.73
N LYS A 119 -1.15 2.84 -13.92
CA LYS A 119 -2.34 3.69 -14.08
C LYS A 119 -3.09 3.46 -15.40
N THR A 120 -2.38 3.00 -16.43
CA THR A 120 -2.97 2.71 -17.74
C THR A 120 -3.50 1.27 -17.83
N ASN A 121 -3.10 0.39 -16.91
CA ASN A 121 -3.59 -0.98 -16.80
C ASN A 121 -4.84 -1.07 -15.90
N THR A 122 -5.95 -0.51 -16.37
CA THR A 122 -7.29 -0.92 -15.90
C THR A 122 -7.60 -2.26 -16.56
N ILE A 123 -7.09 -3.37 -16.02
CA ILE A 123 -7.30 -4.70 -16.61
C ILE A 123 -8.59 -5.28 -16.01
N GLU A 124 -9.64 -5.19 -16.82
CA GLU A 124 -10.70 -6.19 -16.98
C GLU A 124 -10.14 -7.58 -16.67
N LEU A 125 -10.72 -8.31 -15.72
CA LEU A 125 -10.30 -9.64 -15.30
C LEU A 125 -10.25 -10.62 -16.50
N VAL A 126 -9.10 -10.73 -17.18
CA VAL A 126 -8.79 -11.89 -18.01
C VAL A 126 -8.13 -12.94 -17.11
N LEU A 127 -8.96 -13.52 -16.24
CA LEU A 127 -8.76 -14.88 -15.77
C LEU A 127 -9.68 -15.77 -16.61
N LEU A 128 -9.23 -16.09 -17.82
CA LEU A 128 -9.58 -17.34 -18.47
C LEU A 128 -8.33 -17.83 -19.23
N ASP A 129 -7.48 -18.49 -18.45
CA ASP A 129 -6.76 -19.73 -18.76
C ASP A 129 -5.72 -19.71 -19.90
N ILE A 130 -4.40 -19.72 -19.65
CA ILE A 130 -3.60 -20.84 -19.10
C ILE A 130 -3.66 -22.15 -19.95
N THR A 131 -4.32 -22.20 -21.11
CA THR A 131 -4.44 -23.46 -21.88
C THR A 131 -3.60 -23.56 -23.17
N ILE A 132 -2.80 -22.57 -23.58
CA ILE A 132 -2.06 -22.66 -24.87
C ILE A 132 -0.56 -22.34 -24.78
N LEU A 133 0.12 -22.80 -23.73
CA LEU A 133 1.59 -22.74 -23.62
C LEU A 133 2.18 -24.08 -23.15
N GLY A 134 1.47 -25.19 -23.40
CA GLY A 134 1.88 -26.55 -23.03
C GLY A 134 2.49 -27.37 -24.16
N ASP A 135 1.97 -27.29 -25.39
CA ASP A 135 2.38 -28.18 -26.48
C ASP A 135 2.45 -27.45 -27.82
N PHE A 136 3.37 -27.86 -28.70
CA PHE A 136 3.72 -27.31 -30.01
C PHE A 136 4.88 -26.29 -30.07
N VAL A 137 6.05 -26.70 -29.59
CA VAL A 137 7.30 -26.36 -30.29
C VAL A 137 7.54 -27.45 -31.34
N GLY A 138 7.15 -27.21 -32.59
CA GLY A 138 7.53 -28.07 -33.71
C GLY A 138 6.47 -28.28 -34.79
N MET A 139 6.01 -27.22 -35.45
CA MET A 139 5.41 -27.40 -36.78
C MET A 139 5.73 -26.21 -37.68
N LYS A 140 6.61 -26.44 -38.66
CA LYS A 140 6.80 -25.58 -39.83
C LYS A 140 5.55 -25.70 -40.68
N ILE A 141 4.89 -24.59 -40.99
CA ILE A 141 3.88 -24.55 -42.05
C ILE A 141 4.57 -23.99 -43.29
N THR A 142 4.84 -24.87 -44.25
CA THR A 142 5.15 -24.52 -45.64
C THR A 142 3.85 -24.17 -46.35
N ASN A 143 3.80 -23.00 -47.00
CA ASN A 143 2.69 -22.64 -47.88
C ASN A 143 2.70 -23.56 -49.11
N ALA A 144 1.56 -24.19 -49.40
CA ALA A 144 1.30 -24.85 -50.67
C ALA A 144 0.23 -24.05 -51.42
N ASN A 145 0.44 -23.96 -52.74
CA ASN A 145 -0.24 -23.10 -53.72
C ASN A 145 -1.76 -23.27 -53.81
#